data_AF-A0A852RN76-F1
#
_entry.id   AF-A0A852RN76-F1
#
_cell.length_a   1.000
_cell.length_b   1.000
_cell.length_c   1.000
_cell.angle_alpha   90.00
_cell.angle_beta   90.00
_cell.angle_gamma   90.00
#
_symmetry.space_group_name_H-M   'P 1'
#
loop_
_entity.id
_entity.type
_entity.pdbx_description
1 polymer ?
#
loop_
_entity_poly.entity_id
_entity_poly.type
_entity_poly.pdbx_seq_one_letter_code
_entity_poly.pdbx_strand_id
1 'polypeptide(L)'
;MDYMTTGYDSGDKTALEAVAYVSFQELATRVSHRNTGRATGDPVADALLARIAKDENLHMIFYRNIVAAALDIAPDETMRAIADEVIGFEMPGATMAGFRRSSMMIAKAGIYDLRLHHDEVIMPVLRHWDVFGRSGLGPVGEQAREELGTFLAALDEQATAFVDRRAEQRARQAAGSGEPQVIVT
;
A
#
# COMPACT_ATOMS: atom_id res chain seq x y z
N MET A 1 -6.74 -24.48 -4.59
CA MET A 1 -7.05 -24.84 -3.19
C MET A 1 -5.80 -24.77 -2.32
N ASP A 2 -4.62 -25.01 -2.89
CA ASP A 2 -3.33 -25.06 -2.19
C ASP A 2 -3.10 -23.91 -1.21
N TYR A 3 -3.29 -22.65 -1.62
CA TYR A 3 -3.12 -21.51 -0.73
C TYR A 3 -4.09 -21.50 0.48
N MET A 4 -5.34 -21.93 0.27
CA MET A 4 -6.32 -22.05 1.35
C MET A 4 -5.97 -23.20 2.32
N THR A 5 -5.23 -24.22 1.85
CA THR A 5 -4.79 -25.35 2.68
C THR A 5 -3.44 -25.12 3.34
N THR A 6 -2.58 -24.27 2.78
CA THR A 6 -1.31 -23.86 3.39
C THR A 6 -1.54 -22.92 4.57
N GLY A 7 -2.62 -22.13 4.54
CA GLY A 7 -2.93 -21.14 5.57
C GLY A 7 -2.03 -19.91 5.49
N TYR A 8 -2.26 -18.98 6.41
CA TYR A 8 -1.43 -17.80 6.62
C TYR A 8 -0.98 -17.79 8.07
N ASP A 9 0.32 -17.66 8.29
CA ASP A 9 0.92 -17.50 9.60
C ASP A 9 1.44 -16.06 9.68
N SER A 10 0.89 -15.29 10.62
CA SER A 10 1.35 -13.93 10.90
C SER A 10 2.71 -13.92 11.62
N GLY A 11 3.26 -15.09 11.97
CA GLY A 11 4.41 -15.24 12.84
C GLY A 11 4.09 -14.78 14.26
N ASP A 12 5.13 -14.37 14.99
CA ASP A 12 5.04 -13.91 16.38
C ASP A 12 4.54 -12.46 16.52
N LYS A 13 3.74 -11.95 15.57
CA LYS A 13 3.18 -10.60 15.64
C LYS A 13 2.43 -10.39 16.94
N THR A 14 2.82 -9.35 17.66
CA THR A 14 2.11 -8.81 18.81
C THR A 14 0.75 -8.25 18.37
N ALA A 15 -0.12 -8.00 19.36
CA ALA A 15 -1.40 -7.35 19.08
C ALA A 15 -1.21 -5.96 18.43
N LEU A 16 -0.16 -5.21 18.81
CA LEU A 16 0.14 -3.89 18.25
C LEU A 16 0.56 -3.98 16.77
N GLU A 17 1.47 -4.91 16.46
CA GLU A 17 1.88 -5.22 15.08
C GLU A 17 0.69 -5.67 14.24
N ALA A 18 -0.16 -6.56 14.77
CA ALA A 18 -1.35 -7.02 14.05
C ALA A 18 -2.32 -5.87 13.73
N VAL A 19 -2.62 -4.98 14.68
CA VAL A 19 -3.54 -3.85 14.42
C VAL A 19 -2.91 -2.75 13.56
N ALA A 20 -1.59 -2.54 13.66
CA ALA A 20 -0.86 -1.63 12.79
C ALA A 20 -0.87 -2.16 11.34
N TYR A 21 -0.55 -3.44 11.14
CA TYR A 21 -0.58 -4.11 9.85
C TYR A 21 -1.92 -3.93 9.12
N VAL A 22 -3.02 -4.31 9.78
CA VAL A 22 -4.35 -4.25 9.16
C VAL A 22 -4.82 -2.82 8.90
N SER A 23 -4.31 -1.83 9.64
CA SER A 23 -4.60 -0.41 9.35
C SER A 23 -4.09 0.01 7.96
N PHE A 24 -2.89 -0.46 7.58
CA PHE A 24 -2.34 -0.21 6.24
C PHE A 24 -2.95 -1.14 5.20
N GLN A 25 -3.10 -2.42 5.54
CA GLN A 25 -3.59 -3.43 4.60
C GLN A 25 -5.02 -3.15 4.14
N GLU A 26 -5.93 -2.73 5.02
CA GLU A 26 -7.31 -2.37 4.66
C GLU A 26 -7.36 -1.12 3.76
N LEU A 27 -6.46 -0.16 3.96
CA LEU A 27 -6.37 0.99 3.05
C LEU A 27 -5.79 0.58 1.68
N ALA A 28 -4.80 -0.32 1.66
CA ALA A 28 -4.24 -0.86 0.44
C ALA A 28 -5.30 -1.58 -0.39
N THR A 29 -6.11 -2.44 0.22
CA THR A 29 -7.17 -3.14 -0.48
C THR A 29 -8.27 -2.20 -0.94
N ARG A 30 -8.65 -1.20 -0.13
CA ARG A 30 -9.57 -0.13 -0.57
C ARG A 30 -9.11 0.55 -1.85
N VAL A 31 -7.83 0.94 -1.92
CA VAL A 31 -7.25 1.58 -3.11
C VAL A 31 -7.29 0.61 -4.29
N SER A 32 -6.87 -0.63 -4.07
CA SER A 32 -6.85 -1.68 -5.10
C SER A 32 -8.24 -1.98 -5.67
N HIS A 33 -9.27 -2.17 -4.83
CA HIS A 33 -10.64 -2.44 -5.27
C HIS A 33 -11.24 -1.26 -6.02
N ARG A 34 -11.08 -0.04 -5.49
CA ARG A 34 -11.56 1.17 -6.18
C ARG A 34 -10.93 1.33 -7.57
N ASN A 35 -9.62 1.09 -7.68
CA ASN A 35 -8.92 1.23 -8.96
C ASN A 35 -9.27 0.08 -9.91
N THR A 36 -9.42 -1.14 -9.40
CA THR A 36 -9.85 -2.31 -10.18
C THR A 36 -11.24 -2.09 -10.77
N GLY A 37 -12.19 -1.57 -9.99
CA GLY A 37 -13.55 -1.25 -10.45
C GLY A 37 -13.54 -0.36 -11.68
N ARG A 38 -12.81 0.75 -11.59
CA ARG A 38 -12.63 1.70 -12.71
C ARG A 38 -11.93 1.08 -13.91
N ALA A 39 -10.90 0.27 -13.67
CA ALA A 39 -10.12 -0.35 -14.74
C ALA A 39 -10.93 -1.38 -15.54
N THR A 40 -12.00 -1.94 -14.98
CA THR A 40 -12.84 -2.93 -15.67
C THR A 40 -13.64 -2.34 -16.84
N GLY A 41 -14.03 -1.06 -16.76
CA GLY A 41 -14.98 -0.46 -17.70
C GLY A 41 -16.40 -1.03 -17.63
N ASP A 42 -16.68 -1.93 -16.69
CA ASP A 42 -17.99 -2.56 -16.48
C ASP A 42 -18.71 -1.88 -15.30
N PRO A 43 -19.91 -1.30 -15.51
CA PRO A 43 -20.64 -0.59 -14.46
C PRO A 43 -21.09 -1.48 -13.30
N VAL A 44 -21.32 -2.78 -13.53
CA VAL A 44 -21.69 -3.74 -12.48
C VAL A 44 -20.48 -4.07 -11.63
N ALA A 45 -19.33 -4.33 -12.27
CA ALA A 45 -18.09 -4.61 -11.56
C ALA A 45 -17.60 -3.40 -10.75
N ASP A 46 -17.66 -2.19 -11.32
CA ASP A 46 -17.32 -0.95 -10.62
C ASP A 46 -18.21 -0.72 -9.40
N ALA A 47 -19.53 -0.89 -9.55
CA ALA A 47 -20.47 -0.76 -8.43
C ALA A 47 -20.25 -1.80 -7.33
N LEU A 48 -19.90 -3.04 -7.68
CA LEU A 48 -19.58 -4.09 -6.72
C LEU A 48 -18.31 -3.76 -5.95
N LEU A 49 -17.23 -3.42 -6.65
CA LEU A 49 -15.93 -3.13 -6.06
C LEU A 49 -15.95 -1.84 -5.23
N ALA A 50 -16.78 -0.87 -5.60
CA ALA A 50 -17.02 0.33 -4.79
C ALA A 50 -17.68 0.01 -3.44
N ARG A 51 -18.52 -1.03 -3.35
CA ARG A 51 -19.11 -1.48 -2.07
C ARG A 51 -18.06 -2.15 -1.19
N ILE A 52 -17.23 -3.03 -1.76
CA ILE A 52 -16.12 -3.66 -1.04
C ILE A 52 -15.16 -2.59 -0.51
N ALA A 53 -14.74 -1.64 -1.36
CA ALA A 53 -13.86 -0.54 -0.96
C ALA A 53 -14.47 0.36 0.15
N LYS A 54 -15.81 0.42 0.25
CA LYS A 54 -16.48 1.13 1.33
C LYS A 54 -16.35 0.38 2.66
N ASP A 55 -16.49 -0.94 2.65
CA ASP A 55 -16.32 -1.76 3.85
C ASP A 55 -14.88 -1.70 4.36
N GLU A 56 -13.90 -1.83 3.46
CA GLU A 56 -12.47 -1.71 3.77
C GLU A 56 -12.13 -0.33 4.34
N ASN A 57 -12.79 0.73 3.87
CA ASN A 57 -12.65 2.05 4.47
C ASN A 57 -13.13 2.10 5.93
N LEU A 58 -14.23 1.40 6.26
CA LEU A 58 -14.74 1.32 7.63
C LEU A 58 -13.79 0.50 8.51
N HIS A 59 -13.25 -0.61 8.01
CA HIS A 59 -12.26 -1.42 8.72
C HIS A 59 -10.98 -0.62 9.00
N MET A 60 -10.45 0.06 7.97
CA MET A 60 -9.29 0.94 8.10
C MET A 60 -9.51 2.02 9.16
N ILE A 61 -10.67 2.68 9.18
CA ILE A 61 -11.00 3.68 10.20
C ILE A 61 -11.04 3.05 11.60
N PHE A 62 -11.62 1.86 11.73
CA PHE A 62 -11.67 1.15 13.01
C PHE A 62 -10.27 0.83 13.53
N TYR A 63 -9.43 0.19 12.72
CA TYR A 63 -8.09 -0.23 13.15
C TYR A 63 -7.16 0.95 13.40
N ARG A 64 -7.16 1.99 12.54
CA ARG A 64 -6.28 3.14 12.77
C ARG A 64 -6.65 3.90 14.05
N ASN A 65 -7.92 3.89 14.46
CA ASN A 65 -8.35 4.53 15.71
C ASN A 65 -7.87 3.72 16.93
N ILE A 66 -7.79 2.39 16.82
CA ILE A 66 -7.17 1.55 17.86
C ILE A 66 -5.68 1.90 18.00
N VAL A 67 -4.95 1.98 16.89
CA VAL A 67 -3.52 2.35 16.90
C VAL A 67 -3.32 3.77 17.46
N ALA A 68 -4.21 4.71 17.11
CA ALA A 68 -4.15 6.06 17.65
C ALA A 68 -4.26 6.08 19.18
N ALA A 69 -5.18 5.29 19.75
CA ALA A 69 -5.31 5.13 21.20
C ALA A 69 -4.11 4.39 21.81
N ALA A 70 -3.54 3.40 21.10
CA ALA A 70 -2.35 2.68 21.56
C ALA A 70 -1.13 3.60 21.65
N LEU A 71 -0.95 4.54 20.71
CA LEU A 71 0.09 5.56 20.76
C LEU A 71 -0.02 6.49 21.99
N ASP A 72 -1.22 6.63 22.58
CA ASP A 72 -1.42 7.42 23.80
C ASP A 72 -1.13 6.62 25.08
N ILE A 73 -1.23 5.28 25.01
CA ILE A 73 -1.08 4.37 26.16
C ILE A 73 0.36 3.83 26.25
N ALA A 74 0.91 3.40 25.11
CA ALA A 74 2.21 2.74 24.98
C ALA A 74 2.93 3.32 23.74
N PRO A 75 3.42 4.57 23.82
CA PRO A 75 3.95 5.31 22.67
C PRO A 75 5.15 4.63 22.00
N ASP A 76 6.09 4.12 22.77
CA ASP A 76 7.33 3.53 22.24
C ASP A 76 7.07 2.20 21.54
N GLU A 77 6.33 1.31 22.20
CA GLU A 77 5.97 0.00 21.66
C GLU A 77 5.09 0.14 20.42
N THR A 78 4.16 1.10 20.43
CA THR A 78 3.29 1.33 19.28
C THR A 78 4.06 1.97 18.12
N MET A 79 4.97 2.92 18.38
CA MET A 79 5.81 3.49 17.33
C MET A 79 6.74 2.43 16.71
N ARG A 80 7.28 1.53 17.53
CA ARG A 80 8.06 0.39 17.07
C ARG A 80 7.23 -0.52 16.17
N ALA A 81 6.05 -0.94 16.62
CA ALA A 81 5.15 -1.76 15.80
C ALA A 81 4.79 -1.09 14.46
N ILE A 82 4.55 0.23 14.45
CA ILE A 82 4.29 0.97 13.21
C ILE A 82 5.49 0.90 12.26
N ALA A 83 6.70 1.15 12.77
CA ALA A 83 7.90 1.10 11.96
C ALA A 83 8.13 -0.29 11.37
N ASP A 84 8.02 -1.33 12.19
CA ASP A 84 8.23 -2.71 11.78
C ASP A 84 7.21 -3.15 10.72
N GLU A 85 5.93 -2.77 10.87
CA GLU A 85 4.89 -3.09 9.90
C GLU A 85 5.00 -2.33 8.58
N VAL A 86 5.49 -1.08 8.60
CA VAL A 86 5.71 -0.32 7.36
C VAL A 86 6.95 -0.82 6.62
N ILE A 87 8.03 -1.08 7.34
CA ILE A 87 9.31 -1.54 6.77
C ILE A 87 9.19 -2.97 6.26
N GLY A 88 8.52 -3.84 7.02
CA GLY A 88 8.29 -5.24 6.71
C GLY A 88 6.99 -5.53 5.96
N PHE A 89 6.33 -4.52 5.40
CA PHE A 89 5.00 -4.70 4.82
C PHE A 89 4.99 -5.73 3.69
N GLU A 90 4.18 -6.78 3.86
CA GLU A 90 3.90 -7.76 2.81
C GLU A 90 2.40 -7.94 2.60
N MET A 91 2.00 -8.03 1.32
CA MET A 91 0.63 -8.41 0.99
C MET A 91 0.39 -9.87 1.43
N PRO A 92 -0.79 -10.22 1.98
CA PRO A 92 -1.05 -11.59 2.46
C PRO A 92 -0.77 -12.65 1.39
N GLY A 93 -1.10 -12.35 0.14
CA GLY A 93 -0.87 -13.22 -1.01
C GLY A 93 0.57 -13.31 -1.52
N ALA A 94 1.56 -12.72 -0.85
CA ALA A 94 2.95 -12.66 -1.33
C ALA A 94 3.55 -14.04 -1.63
N THR A 95 3.11 -15.08 -0.91
CA THR A 95 3.55 -16.47 -1.07
C THR A 95 2.71 -17.26 -2.10
N MET A 96 1.65 -16.67 -2.69
CA MET A 96 0.85 -17.34 -3.72
C MET A 96 1.68 -17.61 -4.98
N ALA A 97 1.51 -18.79 -5.56
CA ALA A 97 2.10 -19.14 -6.85
C ALA A 97 1.71 -18.11 -7.93
N GLY A 98 2.71 -17.54 -8.61
CA GLY A 98 2.50 -16.53 -9.64
C GLY A 98 2.23 -15.11 -9.12
N PHE A 99 2.22 -14.87 -7.80
CA PHE A 99 1.94 -13.55 -7.21
C PHE A 99 2.79 -12.44 -7.82
N ARG A 100 4.11 -12.62 -7.90
CA ARG A 100 5.02 -11.62 -8.49
C ARG A 100 4.63 -11.22 -9.91
N ARG A 101 4.19 -12.18 -10.73
CA ARG A 101 3.74 -11.91 -12.10
C ARG A 101 2.43 -11.10 -12.08
N SER A 102 1.47 -11.49 -11.25
CA SER A 102 0.20 -10.77 -11.08
C SER A 102 0.42 -9.35 -10.57
N SER A 103 1.26 -9.14 -9.56
CA SER A 103 1.59 -7.84 -9.00
C SER A 103 2.22 -6.91 -10.04
N MET A 104 3.10 -7.44 -10.91
CA MET A 104 3.63 -6.66 -12.04
C MET A 104 2.56 -6.25 -13.06
N MET A 105 1.59 -7.13 -13.35
CA MET A 105 0.49 -6.80 -14.26
C MET A 105 -0.43 -5.73 -13.65
N ILE A 106 -0.77 -5.86 -12.38
CA ILE A 106 -1.56 -4.90 -11.60
C ILE A 106 -0.88 -3.52 -11.58
N ALA A 107 0.43 -3.48 -11.33
CA ALA A 107 1.20 -2.24 -11.31
C ALA A 107 1.29 -1.57 -12.70
N LYS A 108 1.47 -2.36 -13.76
CA LYS A 108 1.45 -1.86 -15.14
C LYS A 108 0.08 -1.32 -15.55
N ALA A 109 -1.00 -1.93 -15.07
CA ALA A 109 -2.37 -1.46 -15.27
C ALA A 109 -2.70 -0.20 -14.45
N GLY A 110 -1.80 0.24 -13.55
CA GLY A 110 -2.04 1.40 -12.69
C GLY A 110 -3.07 1.14 -11.58
N ILE A 111 -3.37 -0.13 -11.28
CA ILE A 111 -4.33 -0.52 -10.26
C ILE A 111 -3.71 -0.36 -8.87
N TYR A 112 -2.50 -0.88 -8.68
CA TYR A 112 -1.75 -0.77 -7.44
C TYR A 112 -0.25 -0.88 -7.73
N ASP A 113 0.52 0.12 -7.33
CA ASP A 113 1.97 0.16 -7.49
C ASP A 113 2.64 0.80 -6.26
N LEU A 114 3.97 0.85 -6.27
CA LEU A 114 4.75 1.35 -5.14
C LEU A 114 4.46 2.81 -4.81
N ARG A 115 4.18 3.64 -5.83
CA ARG A 115 3.84 5.05 -5.66
C ARG A 115 2.47 5.21 -5.01
N LEU A 116 1.47 4.44 -5.47
CA LEU A 116 0.16 4.40 -4.82
C LEU A 116 0.25 3.88 -3.38
N HIS A 117 1.06 2.85 -3.12
CA HIS A 117 1.25 2.35 -1.75
C HIS A 117 1.86 3.42 -0.83
N HIS A 118 2.88 4.15 -1.30
CA HIS A 118 3.46 5.24 -0.53
C HIS A 118 2.44 6.38 -0.29
N ASP A 119 1.88 6.95 -1.36
CA ASP A 119 1.12 8.19 -1.31
C ASP A 119 -0.32 8.03 -0.77
N GLU A 120 -0.98 6.93 -1.11
CA GLU A 120 -2.40 6.69 -0.85
C GLU A 120 -2.64 5.72 0.32
N VAL A 121 -1.60 5.02 0.80
CA VAL A 121 -1.70 4.05 1.90
C VAL A 121 -0.85 4.46 3.10
N ILE A 122 0.47 4.46 2.95
CA ILE A 122 1.38 4.68 4.09
C ILE A 122 1.27 6.11 4.62
N MET A 123 1.52 7.10 3.76
CA MET A 123 1.57 8.50 4.19
C MET A 123 0.25 9.01 4.79
N PRO A 124 -0.95 8.68 4.28
CA PRO A 124 -2.20 9.10 4.89
C PRO A 124 -2.42 8.54 6.30
N VAL A 125 -2.04 7.29 6.55
CA VAL A 125 -2.17 6.65 7.86
C VAL A 125 -1.16 7.23 8.85
N LEU A 126 0.10 7.39 8.44
CA LEU A 126 1.13 8.03 9.28
C LEU A 126 0.79 9.48 9.62
N ARG A 127 0.23 10.24 8.67
CA ARG A 127 -0.28 11.60 8.93
C ARG A 127 -1.44 11.61 9.91
N HIS A 128 -2.35 10.64 9.83
CA HIS A 128 -3.48 10.56 10.76
C HIS A 128 -3.00 10.37 12.21
N TRP A 129 -1.93 9.60 12.40
CA TRP A 129 -1.30 9.40 13.71
C TRP A 129 -0.27 10.47 14.08
N ASP A 130 -0.04 11.48 13.23
CA ASP A 130 0.97 12.52 13.43
C ASP A 130 2.35 11.96 13.82
N VAL A 131 2.78 10.85 13.20
CA VAL A 131 3.99 10.10 13.61
C VAL A 131 5.24 10.98 13.73
N PHE A 132 5.42 11.91 12.79
CA PHE A 132 6.57 12.80 12.76
C PHE A 132 6.40 14.09 13.58
N GLY A 133 5.17 14.45 13.95
CA GLY A 133 4.88 15.60 14.84
C GLY A 133 4.73 15.21 16.31
N ARG A 134 4.54 13.92 16.61
CA ARG A 134 4.35 13.42 17.97
C ARG A 134 5.55 13.73 18.88
N SER A 135 5.25 14.15 20.09
CA SER A 135 6.20 14.36 21.18
C SER A 135 6.00 13.32 22.28
N GLY A 136 7.00 13.14 23.15
CA GLY A 136 6.90 12.25 24.32
C GLY A 136 7.21 10.78 24.03
N LEU A 137 7.84 10.49 22.89
CA LEU A 137 8.48 9.20 22.65
C LEU A 137 9.73 9.09 23.53
N GLY A 138 9.95 7.91 24.08
CA GLY A 138 11.22 7.48 24.65
C GLY A 138 12.20 7.02 23.58
N PRO A 139 13.38 6.51 23.99
CA PRO A 139 14.46 6.16 23.07
C PRO A 139 14.08 5.13 22.01
N VAL A 140 13.23 4.15 22.35
CA VAL A 140 12.81 3.09 21.42
C VAL A 140 11.88 3.67 20.35
N GLY A 141 10.94 4.51 20.77
CA GLY A 141 10.03 5.19 19.84
C GLY A 141 10.76 6.17 18.93
N GLU A 142 11.73 6.91 19.45
CA GLU A 142 12.55 7.84 18.65
C GLU A 142 13.39 7.10 17.60
N GLN A 143 14.06 6.01 18.00
CA GLN A 143 14.80 5.18 17.06
C GLN A 143 13.88 4.60 15.96
N ALA A 144 12.67 4.15 16.33
CA ALA A 144 11.67 3.66 15.38
C ALA A 144 11.24 4.71 14.36
N ARG A 145 11.06 5.94 14.83
CA ARG A 145 10.69 7.06 13.97
C ARG A 145 11.81 7.41 12.98
N GLU A 146 13.08 7.36 13.41
CA GLU A 146 14.23 7.61 12.53
C GLU A 146 14.39 6.53 11.45
N GLU A 147 14.28 5.26 11.84
CA GLU A 147 14.32 4.12 10.93
C GLU A 147 13.18 4.21 9.91
N LEU A 148 11.97 4.51 10.37
CA LEU A 148 10.81 4.72 9.51
C LEU A 148 11.04 5.88 8.54
N GLY A 149 11.53 7.02 9.01
CA GLY A 149 11.83 8.18 8.16
C GLY A 149 12.84 7.86 7.06
N THR A 150 13.90 7.12 7.40
CA THR A 150 14.91 6.65 6.45
C THR A 150 14.30 5.72 5.40
N PHE A 151 13.47 4.78 5.83
CA PHE A 151 12.78 3.86 4.94
C PHE A 151 11.83 4.59 3.98
N LEU A 152 11.04 5.56 4.48
CA LEU A 152 10.10 6.32 3.66
C LEU A 152 10.81 7.14 2.58
N ALA A 153 11.96 7.74 2.89
CA ALA A 153 12.77 8.45 1.90
C ALA A 153 13.22 7.51 0.77
N ALA A 154 13.74 6.33 1.13
CA ALA A 154 14.15 5.32 0.16
C ALA A 154 12.96 4.77 -0.66
N LEU A 155 11.80 4.60 -0.02
CA LEU A 155 10.57 4.17 -0.67
C LEU A 155 10.08 5.21 -1.69
N ASP A 156 10.13 6.50 -1.34
CA ASP A 156 9.77 7.60 -2.23
C ASP A 156 10.68 7.65 -3.47
N GLU A 157 12.00 7.52 -3.29
CA GLU A 157 12.96 7.47 -4.40
C GLU A 157 12.66 6.28 -5.35
N GLN A 158 12.42 5.10 -4.79
CA GLN A 158 12.08 3.91 -5.56
C GLN A 158 10.76 4.07 -6.32
N ALA A 159 9.75 4.67 -5.68
CA ALA A 159 8.46 4.95 -6.27
C ALA A 159 8.58 5.97 -7.42
N THR A 160 9.37 7.02 -7.26
CA THR A 160 9.68 8.00 -8.33
C THR A 160 10.33 7.32 -9.52
N ALA A 161 11.41 6.57 -9.29
CA ALA A 161 12.11 5.86 -10.37
C ALA A 161 11.20 4.84 -11.09
N PHE A 162 10.26 4.21 -10.38
CA PHE A 162 9.26 3.33 -11.00
C PHE A 162 8.30 4.10 -11.93
N VAL A 163 7.78 5.24 -11.48
CA VAL A 163 6.88 6.08 -12.27
C VAL A 163 7.57 6.61 -13.53
N ASP A 164 8.80 7.10 -13.39
CA ASP A 164 9.59 7.65 -14.50
C ASP A 164 9.84 6.58 -15.58
N ARG A 165 10.32 5.40 -15.18
CA ARG A 165 10.51 4.27 -16.11
C ARG A 165 9.22 3.87 -16.81
N ARG A 166 8.08 3.89 -16.12
CA ARG A 166 6.77 3.61 -16.72
C ARG A 166 6.35 4.69 -17.71
N ALA A 167 6.65 5.96 -17.45
CA ALA A 167 6.39 7.06 -18.36
C ALA A 167 7.26 6.95 -19.63
N GLU A 168 8.55 6.68 -19.47
CA GLU A 168 9.48 6.45 -20.59
C GLU A 168 9.04 5.29 -21.47
N GLN A 169 8.65 4.16 -20.88
CA GLN A 169 8.16 3.01 -21.63
C GLN A 169 6.90 3.32 -22.43
N ARG A 170 5.95 4.05 -21.84
CA ARG A 170 4.74 4.49 -22.54
C ARG A 170 5.06 5.45 -23.69
N ALA A 171 5.99 6.38 -23.49
CA ALA A 171 6.45 7.28 -24.55
C ALA A 171 7.12 6.53 -25.71
N ARG A 172 7.98 5.54 -25.41
CA ARG A 172 8.62 4.70 -26.44
C ARG A 172 7.61 3.87 -27.22
N GLN A 173 6.62 3.29 -26.55
CA GLN A 173 5.55 2.53 -27.21
C GLN A 173 4.72 3.43 -28.14
N ALA A 174 4.34 4.62 -27.69
CA ALA A 174 3.61 5.58 -28.51
C ALA A 174 4.40 6.04 -29.74
N ALA A 175 5.72 6.22 -29.60
CA ALA A 175 6.61 6.58 -30.71
C ALA A 175 6.81 5.42 -31.72
N GLY A 176 6.81 4.17 -31.25
CA GLY A 176 6.95 2.98 -32.09
C GLY A 176 5.66 2.52 -32.78
N SER A 177 4.49 2.94 -32.31
CA SER A 177 3.18 2.59 -32.90
C SER A 177 2.69 3.55 -33.98
N GLY A 178 3.51 4.52 -34.42
CA GLY A 178 3.17 5.41 -35.53
C GLY A 178 3.27 4.71 -36.88
N GLU A 179 2.15 4.19 -37.40
CA GLU A 179 2.01 3.86 -38.82
C GLU A 179 2.22 5.11 -39.70
N PRO A 180 2.87 5.00 -40.87
CA PRO A 180 3.12 6.13 -41.75
C PRO A 180 1.79 6.70 -42.28
N GLN A 181 1.57 8.00 -42.09
CA GLN A 181 0.48 8.74 -42.73
C GLN A 181 0.63 8.59 -44.25
N VAL A 182 -0.25 7.80 -44.86
CA VAL A 182 -0.43 7.80 -46.31
C VAL A 182 -1.08 9.14 -46.66
N ILE A 183 -0.26 10.10 -47.09
CA ILE A 183 -0.72 11.30 -47.77
C ILE A 183 -1.29 10.84 -49.10
N VAL A 184 -2.62 10.78 -49.21
CA VAL A 184 -3.31 10.72 -50.49
C VAL A 184 -3.75 12.13 -50.82
N THR A 185 -3.06 12.72 -51.80
CA THR A 185 -3.41 13.94 -52.53
C THR A 185 -4.69 13.77 -53.33
#